data_AF-A0A5C7P4H4-F1
#
_entry.id   AF-A0A5C7P4H4-F1
#
_cell.length_a   1.000
_cell.length_b   1.000
_cell.length_c   1.000
_cell.angle_alpha   90.00
_cell.angle_beta   90.00
_cell.angle_gamma   90.00
#
_symmetry.space_group_name_H-M   'P 1'
#
loop_
_entity.id
_entity.type
_entity.pdbx_description
1 polymer ?
#
loop_
_entity_poly.entity_id
_entity_poly.type
_entity_poly.pdbx_seq_one_letter_code
_entity_poly.pdbx_strand_id
1 'polypeptide(L)' 'MTLSEIIDKAEENMIYHQSERDVLRGYLRYESIRRLNPRQFRELWSRNISTGTPFDELVDELVVKDHTP' A
#
# COMPACT_ATOMS: atom_id res chain seq x y z
N MET A 1 -18.07 30.99 -10.58
CA MET A 1 -17.86 29.58 -10.27
C MET A 1 -19.14 29.07 -9.65
N THR A 2 -19.80 28.10 -10.26
CA THR A 2 -21.05 27.52 -9.75
C THR A 2 -20.74 26.49 -8.66
N LEU A 3 -21.76 26.13 -7.87
CA LEU A 3 -21.61 25.09 -6.86
C LEU A 3 -21.23 23.73 -7.47
N SER A 4 -21.71 23.43 -8.67
CA SER A 4 -21.34 22.21 -9.42
C SER A 4 -19.86 22.21 -9.80
N GLU A 5 -19.33 23.31 -10.32
CA GLU A 5 -17.92 23.43 -10.68
C GLU A 5 -16.98 23.29 -9.47
N ILE A 6 -17.44 23.66 -8.26
CA ILE A 6 -16.69 23.47 -7.02
C ILE A 6 -16.69 21.99 -6.62
N ILE A 7 -17.84 21.31 -6.72
CA ILE A 7 -17.97 19.88 -6.40
C ILE A 7 -17.12 19.04 -7.36
N ASP A 8 -17.22 19.29 -8.67
CA ASP A 8 -16.49 18.54 -9.70
C ASP A 8 -14.97 18.64 -9.47
N LYS A 9 -14.45 19.84 -9.15
CA LYS A 9 -13.03 20.04 -8.83
C LYS A 9 -12.60 19.38 -7.52
N ALA A 10 -13.49 19.34 -6.53
CA ALA A 10 -13.20 18.66 -5.27
C ALA A 10 -13.12 17.14 -5.47
N GLU A 11 -14.04 16.57 -6.24
CA GLU A 11 -14.03 15.16 -6.62
C GLU A 11 -12.80 14.81 -7.45
N GLU A 12 -12.47 15.62 -8.47
CA GLU A 12 -11.26 15.46 -9.27
C GLU A 12 -10.01 15.45 -8.39
N ASN A 13 -9.83 16.46 -7.54
CA ASN A 13 -8.70 16.51 -6.60
C ASN A 13 -8.64 15.31 -5.65
N MET A 14 -9.80 14.85 -5.14
CA MET A 14 -9.85 13.65 -4.30
C MET A 14 -9.41 12.39 -5.06
N ILE A 15 -9.86 12.21 -6.30
CA ILE A 15 -9.47 11.09 -7.15
C ILE A 15 -7.97 11.13 -7.46
N TYR A 16 -7.42 12.30 -7.80
CA TYR A 16 -5.98 12.46 -8.05
C TYR A 16 -5.16 12.10 -6.81
N HIS A 17 -5.52 12.61 -5.63
CA HIS A 17 -4.80 12.29 -4.40
C HIS A 17 -4.94 10.83 -3.97
N GLN A 18 -6.07 10.19 -4.26
CA GLN A 18 -6.22 8.75 -4.05
C GLN A 18 -5.25 7.98 -4.96
N SER A 19 -5.13 8.38 -6.24
CA SER A 19 -4.19 7.75 -7.17
C SER A 19 -2.72 7.89 -6.75
N GLU A 20 -2.31 9.05 -6.23
CA GLU A 20 -0.95 9.27 -5.73
C GLU A 20 -0.64 8.38 -4.52
N ARG A 21 -1.60 8.25 -3.59
CA ARG A 21 -1.46 7.38 -2.43
C ARG A 21 -1.36 5.92 -2.82
N ASP A 22 -2.13 5.48 -3.81
CA ASP A 22 -2.10 4.10 -4.29
C ASP A 22 -0.77 3.78 -4.98
N VAL A 23 -0.23 4.71 -5.79
CA VAL A 23 1.10 4.57 -6.39
C VAL A 23 2.18 4.51 -5.31
N LEU A 24 2.15 5.41 -4.32
CA LEU A 24 3.11 5.40 -3.22
C LEU A 24 3.03 4.11 -2.41
N ARG A 25 1.82 3.63 -2.09
CA ARG A 25 1.62 2.36 -1.37
C ARG A 25 2.18 1.19 -2.17
N GLY A 26 1.93 1.14 -3.48
CA GLY A 26 2.50 0.14 -4.38
C GLY A 26 4.03 0.17 -4.39
N TYR A 27 4.63 1.37 -4.46
CA TYR A 27 6.08 1.57 -4.40
C TYR A 27 6.68 1.06 -3.08
N LEU A 28 6.08 1.43 -1.94
CA LEU A 28 6.56 1.00 -0.61
C LEU A 28 6.49 -0.53 -0.46
N ARG A 29 5.37 -1.13 -0.88
CA ARG A 29 5.21 -2.60 -0.88
C ARG A 29 6.29 -3.27 -1.72
N TYR A 30 6.54 -2.77 -2.92
CA TYR A 30 7.59 -3.30 -3.80
C TYR A 30 8.98 -3.21 -3.15
N GLU A 31 9.34 -2.04 -2.61
CA GLU A 31 10.65 -1.84 -1.99
C GLU A 31 10.86 -2.70 -0.74
N SER A 32 9.82 -2.89 0.09
CA SER A 32 9.89 -3.79 1.24
C SER A 32 10.08 -5.25 0.81
N ILE A 33 9.31 -5.74 -0.19
CA ILE A 33 9.45 -7.12 -0.69
C ILE A 33 10.82 -7.35 -1.32
N ARG A 34 11.32 -6.39 -2.13
CA ARG A 34 12.60 -6.50 -2.84
C ARG A 34 13.79 -6.69 -1.90
N ARG A 35 13.72 -6.17 -0.67
CA ARG A 35 14.78 -6.27 0.33
C ARG A 35 14.77 -7.57 1.13
N LEU A 36 13.72 -8.39 0.98
CA LEU A 36 13.64 -9.69 1.65
C LEU A 36 14.59 -10.69 1.02
N ASN A 37 15.27 -11.48 1.87
CA ASN A 37 15.94 -12.68 1.41
C ASN A 37 14.93 -13.84 1.19
N PRO A 38 15.33 -14.92 0.49
CA PRO A 38 14.41 -16.03 0.18
C PRO A 38 13.76 -16.68 1.40
N ARG A 39 14.45 -16.71 2.56
CA ARG A 39 13.90 -17.27 3.80
C ARG A 39 12.80 -16.36 4.36
N GLN A 40 13.04 -15.06 4.43
CA GLN A 40 12.05 -14.08 4.89
C GLN A 40 10.82 -14.04 3.99
N PHE A 41 11.01 -14.07 2.67
CA PHE A 41 9.91 -14.13 1.72
C PHE A 41 9.06 -15.39 1.92
N ARG A 42 9.71 -16.56 2.09
CA ARG A 42 9.01 -17.83 2.33
C ARG A 42 8.19 -17.78 3.62
N GLU A 43 8.71 -17.16 4.68
CA GLU A 43 7.99 -17.01 5.95
C GLU A 43 6.74 -16.14 5.78
N LEU A 44 6.87 -15.02 5.06
CA LEU A 44 5.74 -14.13 4.76
C LEU A 44 4.68 -14.84 3.91
N TRP A 45 5.09 -15.58 2.88
CA TRP A 45 4.19 -16.39 2.06
C TRP A 45 3.52 -17.51 2.88
N SER A 46 4.27 -18.18 3.75
CA SER A 46 3.71 -19.21 4.62
C SER A 46 2.66 -18.64 5.58
N ARG A 47 2.82 -17.40 6.05
CA ARG A 47 1.80 -16.70 6.87
C ARG A 47 0.51 -16.50 6.07
N ASN A 48 0.59 -16.05 4.82
CA ASN A 48 -0.59 -15.89 3.96
C ASN A 48 -1.40 -17.19 3.84
N ILE A 49 -0.72 -18.31 3.58
CA ILE A 49 -1.38 -19.62 3.44
C ILE A 49 -1.94 -20.13 4.78
N SER A 50 -1.19 -20.00 5.88
CA SER A 50 -1.57 -20.58 7.17
C SER A 50 -2.65 -19.81 7.92
N THR A 51 -2.68 -18.48 7.76
CA THR A 51 -3.63 -17.59 8.48
C THR A 51 -4.80 -17.17 7.61
N GLY A 52 -4.68 -17.26 6.29
CA GLY A 52 -5.64 -16.70 5.34
C GLY A 52 -5.55 -15.18 5.19
N THR A 53 -4.64 -14.50 5.91
CA THR A 53 -4.45 -13.05 5.78
C THR A 53 -3.95 -12.69 4.38
N PRO A 54 -4.57 -11.72 3.68
CA PRO A 54 -4.12 -11.25 2.37
C PRO A 54 -2.64 -10.86 2.36
N PHE A 55 -1.93 -11.23 1.30
CA PHE A 55 -0.49 -11.03 1.22
C PHE A 55 -0.10 -9.55 1.28
N ASP A 56 -0.93 -8.67 0.74
CA ASP A 56 -0.66 -7.25 0.69
C ASP A 56 -0.83 -6.57 2.07
N GLU A 57 -1.72 -7.07 2.93
CA GLU A 57 -1.80 -6.68 4.35
C GLU A 57 -0.54 -7.10 5.12
N LEU A 58 -0.04 -8.32 4.87
CA LEU A 58 1.21 -8.80 5.50
C LEU A 58 2.42 -7.97 5.06
N VAL A 59 2.44 -7.50 3.81
CA VAL A 59 3.48 -6.60 3.32
C VAL A 59 3.35 -5.21 3.94
N ASP A 60 2.12 -4.71 4.15
CA ASP A 60 1.90 -3.43 4.83
C ASP A 60 2.44 -3.44 6.27
N GLU A 61 2.35 -4.58 7.00
CA GLU A 61 2.99 -4.73 8.32
C GLU A 61 4.51 -4.53 8.26
N LEU A 62 5.16 -4.98 7.18
CA LEU A 62 6.60 -4.80 6.99
C LEU A 62 6.94 -3.32 6.73
N VAL A 63 6.15 -2.66 5.89
CA VAL A 63 6.31 -1.22 5.59
C VAL A 63 6.23 -0.41 6.88
N VAL A 64 5.27 -0.70 7.76
CA VAL A 64 5.14 0.00 9.05
C VAL A 64 6.37 -0.25 9.94
N LYS A 65 6.85 -1.50 10.04
CA LYS A 65 8.02 -1.84 10.86
C LYS A 65 9.29 -1.14 10.39
N ASP A 66 9.51 -1.02 9.08
CA ASP A 66 10.70 -0.39 8.52
C ASP A 66 10.76 1.13 8.75
N HIS A 67 9.63 1.77 9.08
CA HIS A 67 9.51 3.23 9.25
C HIS A 67 9.13 3.64 10.68
N THR A 68 9.15 2.70 11.63
CA THR A 68 9.03 3.01 13.07
C THR A 68 10.44 3.13 13.65
N PRO A 69 10.79 4.24 14.34
CA PRO A 69 12.14 4.44 14.89
C PRO A 69 12.51 3.42 15.97
#